data_AF-A0AAP5AJE6-F1
#
_entry.id   AF-A0AAP5AJE6-F1
#
_cell.length_a   1.000
_cell.length_b   1.000
_cell.length_c   1.000
_cell.angle_alpha   90.00
_cell.angle_beta   90.00
_cell.angle_gamma   90.00
#
_symmetry.space_group_name_H-M   'P 1'
#
loop_
_entity.id
_entity.type
_entity.pdbx_description
1 polymer ?
#
loop_
_entity_poly.entity_id
_entity_poly.type
_entity_poly.pdbx_seq_one_letter_code
_entity_poly.pdbx_strand_id
1 'polypeptide(L)'
;MPPRARSAAARLILAGLVLVPLLAAAREVPAPAEHVDADGPYVFMTSKGHQAQWVCNDHVVERDLPARGASTVVLPECGYPHPLTVAAPQLASTAQYPATPRIVAVSDIHGQYGLLVKLLRAHHVIDNDDHWSLGSATLVVAGDVFDRGPQVTEAFWLLYSLQQQAAAAGGAVHFVLGNHETMVLYDDLRYVNPKYLKSAQLLGRSYPALYGADSVIGQWLRTRPVMLQIGDTLFLHGGIAPQNLDLVRGLDATNTLYQASVGLPKDQVKAAPDTARLFDGKTSPIWFRGYFDGQMDTDQVDTLLKDLDLKRIVVGHTSMPHVSSFHGGRIIAIDSSIKNGENGELLFIEDGAVSRGLLDGSRVPLAEGKMGLED
;
A
#
# COMPACT_ATOMS: atom_id res chain seq x y z
N MET A 1 -65.65 -43.88 -41.75
CA MET A 1 -64.96 -44.59 -40.65
C MET A 1 -63.61 -43.92 -40.43
N PRO A 2 -63.26 -43.53 -39.20
CA PRO A 2 -62.13 -42.65 -38.87
C PRO A 2 -60.79 -43.41 -38.88
N PRO A 3 -59.63 -42.73 -38.87
CA PRO A 3 -58.98 -42.51 -37.56
C PRO A 3 -58.17 -41.21 -37.38
N ARG A 4 -58.33 -40.65 -36.18
CA ARG A 4 -57.31 -40.18 -35.22
C ARG A 4 -56.43 -38.97 -35.59
N ALA A 5 -56.90 -37.82 -35.10
CA ALA A 5 -56.08 -36.67 -34.75
C ALA A 5 -55.00 -37.04 -33.72
N ARG A 6 -53.74 -36.67 -33.98
CA ARG A 6 -52.65 -36.66 -32.99
C ARG A 6 -52.55 -35.27 -32.39
N SER A 7 -52.85 -35.21 -31.08
CA SER A 7 -52.57 -34.07 -30.21
C SER A 7 -51.06 -33.88 -30.10
N ALA A 8 -50.56 -32.70 -30.48
CA ALA A 8 -49.21 -32.24 -30.16
C ALA A 8 -49.30 -31.44 -28.85
N ALA A 9 -48.90 -32.06 -27.75
CA ALA A 9 -48.75 -31.38 -26.48
C ALA A 9 -47.50 -30.48 -26.52
N ALA A 10 -47.69 -29.18 -26.67
CA ALA A 10 -46.64 -28.18 -26.45
C ALA A 10 -46.31 -28.13 -24.96
N ARG A 11 -45.17 -28.72 -24.56
CA ARG A 11 -44.60 -28.51 -23.23
C ARG A 11 -43.92 -27.13 -23.22
N LEU A 12 -44.53 -26.17 -22.54
CA LEU A 12 -43.83 -24.96 -22.10
C LEU A 12 -42.69 -25.38 -21.17
N ILE A 13 -41.45 -25.17 -21.60
CA ILE A 13 -40.29 -25.17 -20.70
C ILE A 13 -40.18 -23.74 -20.17
N LEU A 14 -40.75 -23.51 -18.98
CA LEU A 14 -40.53 -22.29 -18.23
C LEU A 14 -39.11 -22.37 -17.65
N ALA A 15 -38.12 -21.85 -18.36
CA ALA A 15 -36.77 -21.67 -17.84
C ALA A 15 -36.82 -20.56 -16.78
N GLY A 16 -37.05 -20.94 -15.52
CA GLY A 16 -36.86 -20.04 -14.39
C GLY A 16 -35.37 -19.72 -14.25
N LEU A 17 -34.96 -18.55 -14.74
CA LEU A 17 -33.69 -17.95 -14.35
C LEU A 17 -33.80 -17.62 -12.86
N VAL A 18 -33.27 -18.49 -12.01
CA VAL A 18 -33.00 -18.12 -10.61
C VAL A 18 -31.81 -17.17 -10.66
N LEU A 19 -32.10 -15.88 -10.64
CA LEU A 19 -31.10 -14.84 -10.37
C LEU A 19 -30.69 -15.03 -8.91
N VAL A 20 -29.63 -15.80 -8.65
CA VAL A 20 -29.00 -15.82 -7.33
C VAL A 20 -28.27 -14.49 -7.21
N PRO A 21 -28.67 -13.59 -6.29
CA PRO A 21 -27.85 -12.42 -6.02
C PRO A 21 -26.56 -12.93 -5.39
N LEU A 22 -25.42 -12.68 -6.04
CA LEU A 22 -24.12 -12.76 -5.39
C LEU A 22 -24.10 -11.69 -4.29
N LEU A 23 -24.63 -12.02 -3.12
CA LEU A 23 -24.29 -11.35 -1.89
C LEU A 23 -22.79 -11.60 -1.72
N ALA A 24 -21.98 -10.55 -1.89
CA ALA A 24 -20.57 -10.58 -1.53
C ALA A 24 -20.46 -10.99 -0.07
N ALA A 25 -20.16 -12.27 0.18
CA ALA A 25 -19.89 -12.76 1.53
C ALA A 25 -18.70 -11.96 2.07
N ALA A 26 -18.84 -11.41 3.27
CA ALA A 26 -17.72 -10.77 3.94
C ALA A 26 -16.58 -11.81 4.06
N ARG A 27 -15.40 -11.49 3.52
CA ARG A 27 -14.23 -12.38 3.66
C ARG A 27 -13.98 -12.65 5.13
N GLU A 28 -13.85 -13.91 5.50
CA GLU A 28 -13.49 -14.35 6.86
C GLU A 28 -11.98 -14.17 7.09
N VAL A 29 -11.58 -14.04 8.35
CA VAL A 29 -10.16 -14.05 8.71
C VAL A 29 -9.61 -15.46 8.45
N PRO A 30 -8.49 -15.61 7.73
CA PRO A 30 -7.94 -16.92 7.45
C PRO A 30 -7.43 -17.61 8.72
N ALA A 31 -7.39 -18.94 8.72
CA ALA A 31 -6.73 -19.69 9.77
C ALA A 31 -5.20 -19.44 9.74
N PRO A 32 -4.50 -19.47 10.89
CA PRO A 32 -3.05 -19.43 10.93
C PRO A 32 -2.42 -20.56 10.12
N ALA A 33 -1.26 -20.29 9.50
CA ALA A 33 -0.48 -21.33 8.81
C ALA A 33 -0.03 -22.42 9.79
N GLU A 34 0.16 -23.64 9.28
CA GLU A 34 0.70 -24.75 10.08
C GLU A 34 2.16 -24.50 10.50
N HIS A 35 2.93 -23.86 9.62
CA HIS A 35 4.38 -23.67 9.73
C HIS A 35 4.82 -22.28 9.25
N VAL A 36 5.88 -21.74 9.87
CA VAL A 36 6.62 -20.56 9.41
C VAL A 36 8.11 -20.90 9.27
N ASP A 37 8.60 -20.89 8.02
CA ASP A 37 10.02 -21.09 7.72
C ASP A 37 10.87 -19.97 8.32
N ALA A 38 10.48 -18.72 8.04
CA ALA A 38 11.20 -17.53 8.49
C ALA A 38 10.30 -16.27 8.51
N ASP A 39 10.46 -15.46 9.54
CA ASP A 39 9.84 -14.14 9.64
C ASP A 39 10.62 -13.24 10.63
N GLY A 40 10.49 -11.93 10.46
CA GLY A 40 11.18 -10.93 11.27
C GLY A 40 12.35 -10.21 10.56
N PRO A 41 13.08 -9.35 11.31
CA PRO A 41 12.87 -9.08 12.73
C PRO A 41 11.61 -8.24 13.01
N TYR A 42 10.96 -8.51 14.12
CA TYR A 42 10.08 -7.56 14.80
C TYR A 42 10.89 -6.86 15.88
N VAL A 43 11.05 -5.54 15.76
CA VAL A 43 11.89 -4.76 16.68
C VAL A 43 11.03 -3.90 17.58
N PHE A 44 11.09 -4.16 18.87
CA PHE A 44 10.35 -3.48 19.92
C PHE A 44 11.25 -2.56 20.73
N MET A 45 10.73 -1.41 21.14
CA MET A 45 11.38 -0.52 22.09
C MET A 45 11.18 -1.03 23.52
N THR A 46 12.22 -0.92 24.32
CA THR A 46 12.22 -1.27 25.74
C THR A 46 12.78 -0.10 26.54
N SER A 47 12.65 -0.16 27.87
CA SER A 47 13.27 0.85 28.76
C SER A 47 14.81 0.87 28.70
N LYS A 48 15.44 -0.15 28.12
CA LYS A 48 16.90 -0.31 28.05
C LYS A 48 17.48 -0.19 26.63
N GLY A 49 16.65 0.03 25.61
CA GLY A 49 17.04 0.02 24.20
C GLY A 49 15.98 -0.65 23.34
N HIS A 50 16.36 -1.66 22.58
CA HIS A 50 15.46 -2.43 21.74
C HIS A 50 15.52 -3.92 22.07
N GLN A 51 14.49 -4.66 21.68
CA GLN A 51 14.49 -6.12 21.60
C GLN A 51 14.05 -6.50 20.19
N ALA A 52 14.86 -7.29 19.50
CA ALA A 52 14.52 -7.85 18.21
C ALA A 52 14.07 -9.31 18.39
N GLN A 53 13.00 -9.68 17.70
CA GLN A 53 12.44 -11.03 17.72
C GLN A 53 12.27 -11.57 16.29
N TRP A 54 12.54 -12.86 16.09
CA TRP A 54 12.38 -13.57 14.83
C TRP A 54 11.61 -14.86 15.06
N VAL A 55 10.98 -15.36 14.00
CA VAL A 55 10.43 -16.72 13.94
C VAL A 55 11.24 -17.49 12.91
N CYS A 56 12.08 -18.42 13.35
CA CYS A 56 12.94 -19.24 12.51
C CYS A 56 12.54 -20.71 12.64
N ASN A 57 11.95 -21.27 11.60
CA ASN A 57 11.43 -22.65 11.57
C ASN A 57 10.54 -22.93 12.80
N ASP A 58 9.49 -22.12 12.97
CA ASP A 58 8.59 -22.07 14.13
C ASP A 58 9.21 -21.75 15.51
N HIS A 59 10.53 -21.53 15.60
CA HIS A 59 11.18 -21.17 16.87
C HIS A 59 11.36 -19.67 17.01
N VAL A 60 10.98 -19.14 18.18
CA VAL A 60 11.24 -17.73 18.51
C VAL A 60 12.71 -17.55 18.88
N VAL A 61 13.37 -16.63 18.18
CA VAL A 61 14.71 -16.15 18.53
C VAL A 61 14.57 -14.72 19.02
N GLU A 62 15.23 -14.39 20.13
CA GLU A 62 15.23 -13.04 20.71
C GLU A 62 16.65 -12.51 20.89
N ARG A 63 16.82 -11.20 20.71
CA ARG A 63 18.06 -10.48 20.99
C ARG A 63 17.73 -9.16 21.68
N ASP A 64 18.26 -8.99 22.89
CA ASP A 64 18.27 -7.71 23.57
C ASP A 64 19.38 -6.82 22.98
N LEU A 65 19.02 -5.60 22.63
CA LEU A 65 19.89 -4.62 21.97
C LEU A 65 19.93 -3.35 22.83
N PRO A 66 20.83 -3.30 23.83
CA PRO A 66 20.93 -2.15 24.72
C PRO A 66 21.23 -0.86 23.96
N ALA A 67 20.64 0.25 24.41
CA ALA A 67 20.88 1.55 23.81
C ALA A 67 22.37 1.91 23.91
N ARG A 68 23.04 2.01 22.75
CA ARG A 68 24.45 2.38 22.63
C ARG A 68 24.59 3.42 21.53
N GLY A 69 24.66 4.70 21.91
CA GLY A 69 24.78 5.79 20.94
C GLY A 69 23.45 6.16 20.27
N ALA A 70 23.55 6.74 19.07
CA ALA A 70 22.42 7.34 18.36
C ALA A 70 21.55 6.36 17.56
N SER A 71 22.05 5.14 17.30
CA SER A 71 21.34 4.12 16.55
C SER A 71 21.61 2.72 17.10
N THR A 72 20.72 1.78 16.78
CA THR A 72 20.84 0.37 17.13
C THR A 72 21.01 -0.46 15.86
N VAL A 73 22.03 -1.31 15.80
CA VAL A 73 22.23 -2.24 14.68
C VAL A 73 21.57 -3.57 15.02
N VAL A 74 20.72 -4.06 14.11
CA VAL A 74 20.14 -5.41 14.16
C VAL A 74 20.80 -6.22 13.06
N LEU A 75 21.47 -7.31 13.43
CA LEU A 75 22.08 -8.22 12.46
C LEU A 75 21.03 -9.23 11.95
N PRO A 76 21.17 -9.73 10.70
CA PRO A 76 20.31 -10.80 10.18
C PRO A 76 20.36 -12.07 11.02
N GLU A 77 19.25 -12.78 11.11
CA GLU A 77 19.13 -14.09 11.77
C GLU A 77 18.39 -15.08 10.85
N CYS A 78 17.09 -14.84 10.62
CA CYS A 78 16.30 -15.43 9.55
C CYS A 78 15.29 -14.37 9.04
N GLY A 79 14.60 -14.63 7.94
CA GLY A 79 13.63 -13.68 7.37
C GLY A 79 14.34 -12.60 6.57
N TYR A 80 14.28 -11.34 7.01
CA TYR A 80 14.96 -10.25 6.32
C TYR A 80 16.49 -10.43 6.31
N PRO A 81 17.15 -10.41 5.13
CA PRO A 81 18.54 -10.86 4.99
C PRO A 81 19.59 -9.78 5.28
N HIS A 82 19.21 -8.52 5.45
CA HIS A 82 20.16 -7.40 5.54
C HIS A 82 20.27 -6.81 6.94
N PRO A 83 21.45 -6.30 7.35
CA PRO A 83 21.59 -5.56 8.59
C PRO A 83 20.69 -4.32 8.60
N LEU A 84 20.11 -4.02 9.75
CA LEU A 84 19.28 -2.83 9.95
C LEU A 84 19.98 -1.84 10.85
N THR A 85 19.89 -0.56 10.48
CA THR A 85 20.20 0.54 11.39
C THR A 85 18.88 1.16 11.85
N VAL A 86 18.51 0.90 13.09
CA VAL A 86 17.35 1.52 13.75
C VAL A 86 17.80 2.86 14.32
N ALA A 87 17.32 3.94 13.71
CA ALA A 87 17.55 5.30 14.16
C ALA A 87 16.58 5.68 15.29
N ALA A 88 16.82 6.84 15.92
CA ALA A 88 15.89 7.43 16.85
C ALA A 88 14.49 7.63 16.19
N PRO A 89 13.40 7.63 16.99
CA PRO A 89 12.06 7.89 16.49
C PRO A 89 12.00 9.15 15.63
N GLN A 90 11.41 9.03 14.45
CA GLN A 90 11.28 10.13 13.51
C GLN A 90 10.11 11.05 13.92
N LEU A 91 10.21 12.34 13.58
CA LEU A 91 9.06 13.23 13.62
C LEU A 91 8.06 12.85 12.52
N ALA A 92 6.82 13.32 12.65
CA ALA A 92 5.83 13.24 11.57
C ALA A 92 6.41 13.82 10.28
N SER A 93 6.26 13.10 9.17
CA SER A 93 6.76 13.56 7.88
C SER A 93 5.98 14.75 7.37
N THR A 94 6.67 15.73 6.79
CA THR A 94 6.00 16.77 6.02
C THR A 94 5.35 16.15 4.79
N ALA A 95 4.25 16.74 4.34
CA ALA A 95 3.43 16.24 3.24
C ALA A 95 3.46 17.11 1.99
N GLN A 96 4.16 18.24 2.02
CA GLN A 96 4.33 19.15 0.90
C GLN A 96 5.80 19.37 0.62
N TYR A 97 6.18 19.16 -0.64
CA TYR A 97 7.55 19.35 -1.12
C TYR A 97 7.55 20.14 -2.42
N PRO A 98 8.60 20.91 -2.70
CA PRO A 98 8.77 21.53 -4.01
C PRO A 98 8.87 20.46 -5.11
N ALA A 99 8.65 20.87 -6.35
CA ALA A 99 8.88 20.01 -7.50
C ALA A 99 10.33 19.48 -7.51
N THR A 100 10.49 18.21 -7.87
CA THR A 100 11.80 17.56 -8.01
C THR A 100 11.97 17.04 -9.44
N PRO A 101 13.17 17.06 -10.03
CA PRO A 101 13.37 16.68 -11.43
C PRO A 101 13.03 15.22 -11.74
N ARG A 102 13.13 14.32 -10.74
CA ARG A 102 13.00 12.88 -10.93
C ARG A 102 12.26 12.22 -9.78
N ILE A 103 11.08 11.69 -10.08
CA ILE A 103 10.27 10.87 -9.19
C ILE A 103 10.10 9.48 -9.80
N VAL A 104 10.29 8.47 -8.98
CA VAL A 104 9.90 7.08 -9.25
C VAL A 104 8.77 6.74 -8.28
N ALA A 105 7.73 6.05 -8.74
CA ALA A 105 6.63 5.67 -7.86
C ALA A 105 6.19 4.21 -8.07
N VAL A 106 5.73 3.59 -6.99
CA VAL A 106 5.21 2.22 -6.92
C VAL A 106 4.10 2.15 -5.88
N SER A 107 3.22 1.15 -5.97
CA SER A 107 2.15 0.93 -5.00
C SER A 107 1.79 -0.55 -4.86
N ASP A 108 1.01 -0.88 -3.84
CA ASP A 108 0.28 -2.17 -3.73
C ASP A 108 1.22 -3.38 -3.80
N ILE A 109 2.35 -3.27 -3.10
CA ILE A 109 3.39 -4.30 -3.01
C ILE A 109 2.84 -5.57 -2.39
N HIS A 110 1.93 -5.46 -1.40
CA HIS A 110 1.21 -6.58 -0.81
C HIS A 110 2.10 -7.79 -0.47
N GLY A 111 3.19 -7.53 0.26
CA GLY A 111 4.13 -8.57 0.69
C GLY A 111 4.88 -9.30 -0.42
N GLN A 112 4.99 -8.74 -1.63
CA GLN A 112 5.75 -9.30 -2.76
C GLN A 112 7.17 -8.69 -2.83
N TYR A 113 7.92 -8.83 -1.74
CA TYR A 113 9.28 -8.27 -1.61
C TYR A 113 10.23 -8.70 -2.73
N GLY A 114 10.27 -9.98 -3.10
CA GLY A 114 11.16 -10.45 -4.16
C GLY A 114 10.90 -9.76 -5.51
N LEU A 115 9.63 -9.52 -5.83
CA LEU A 115 9.22 -8.82 -7.04
C LEU A 115 9.56 -7.32 -6.97
N LEU A 116 9.34 -6.69 -5.82
CA LEU A 116 9.77 -5.30 -5.57
C LEU A 116 11.28 -5.14 -5.78
N VAL A 117 12.11 -5.99 -5.16
CA VAL A 117 13.57 -5.95 -5.32
C VAL A 117 13.98 -6.10 -6.77
N LYS A 118 13.40 -7.08 -7.48
CA LYS A 118 13.68 -7.29 -8.91
C LYS A 118 13.38 -6.03 -9.73
N LEU A 119 12.23 -5.40 -9.49
CA LEU A 119 11.80 -4.21 -10.19
C LEU A 119 12.68 -2.99 -9.87
N LEU A 120 13.02 -2.77 -8.60
CA LEU A 120 13.89 -1.68 -8.18
C LEU A 120 15.32 -1.83 -8.73
N ARG A 121 15.88 -3.05 -8.74
CA ARG A 121 17.21 -3.35 -9.32
C ARG A 121 17.23 -3.17 -10.83
N ALA A 122 16.20 -3.64 -11.54
CA ALA A 122 16.09 -3.50 -12.99
C ALA A 122 16.14 -2.04 -13.45
N HIS A 123 15.74 -1.11 -12.58
CA HIS A 123 15.72 0.33 -12.84
C HIS A 123 16.76 1.12 -12.08
N HIS A 124 17.72 0.44 -11.45
CA HIS A 124 18.80 1.06 -10.68
C HIS A 124 18.31 2.03 -9.60
N VAL A 125 17.12 1.76 -9.03
CA VAL A 125 16.66 2.44 -7.80
C VAL A 125 17.46 1.93 -6.61
N ILE A 126 17.77 0.63 -6.63
CA ILE A 126 18.69 -0.01 -5.71
C ILE A 126 19.79 -0.75 -6.48
N ASP A 127 20.95 -0.93 -5.85
CA ASP A 127 22.06 -1.72 -6.38
C ASP A 127 21.88 -3.22 -6.12
N ASN A 128 22.91 -4.02 -6.45
CA ASN A 128 22.86 -5.48 -6.28
C ASN A 128 22.86 -5.94 -4.81
N ASP A 129 23.21 -5.05 -3.89
CA ASP A 129 23.25 -5.27 -2.44
C ASP A 129 22.01 -4.66 -1.75
N ASP A 130 21.01 -4.23 -2.53
CA ASP A 130 19.78 -3.56 -2.08
C ASP A 130 19.98 -2.19 -1.40
N HIS A 131 21.10 -1.52 -1.70
CA HIS A 131 21.31 -0.14 -1.27
C HIS A 131 20.74 0.86 -2.27
N TRP A 132 20.28 2.00 -1.77
CA TRP A 132 19.83 3.13 -2.57
C TRP A 132 20.89 3.54 -3.61
N SER A 133 20.49 3.58 -4.88
CA SER A 133 21.36 3.92 -6.01
C SER A 133 20.81 5.02 -6.91
N LEU A 134 19.73 5.69 -6.50
CA LEU A 134 19.05 6.70 -7.32
C LEU A 134 19.49 8.15 -7.03
N GLY A 135 20.63 8.33 -6.33
CA GLY A 135 21.21 9.65 -6.06
C GLY A 135 20.24 10.57 -5.33
N SER A 136 20.05 11.78 -5.86
CA SER A 136 19.16 12.80 -5.29
C SER A 136 17.70 12.68 -5.73
N ALA A 137 17.31 11.59 -6.39
CA ALA A 137 15.95 11.40 -6.86
C ALA A 137 14.99 11.04 -5.71
N THR A 138 13.70 11.01 -6.04
CA THR A 138 12.64 10.66 -5.10
C THR A 138 12.00 9.33 -5.47
N LEU A 139 11.81 8.44 -4.49
CA LEU A 139 10.92 7.29 -4.58
C LEU A 139 9.64 7.59 -3.78
N VAL A 140 8.47 7.32 -4.36
CA VAL A 140 7.17 7.39 -3.68
C VAL A 140 6.55 6.00 -3.65
N VAL A 141 6.15 5.54 -2.46
CA VAL A 141 5.37 4.32 -2.27
C VAL A 141 3.94 4.72 -1.91
N ALA A 142 2.97 4.39 -2.77
CA ALA A 142 1.58 4.79 -2.61
C ALA A 142 0.72 3.83 -1.76
N GLY A 143 1.31 3.27 -0.70
CA GLY A 143 0.65 2.42 0.28
C GLY A 143 0.54 0.95 -0.11
N ASP A 144 -0.16 0.20 0.74
CA ASP A 144 -0.51 -1.22 0.59
C ASP A 144 0.72 -2.15 0.46
N VAL A 145 1.59 -2.09 1.47
CA VAL A 145 2.65 -3.10 1.66
C VAL A 145 2.11 -4.32 2.42
N PHE A 146 1.18 -4.09 3.35
CA PHE A 146 0.54 -5.15 4.13
C PHE A 146 -0.27 -6.14 3.28
N ASP A 147 -0.57 -7.28 3.91
CA ASP A 147 -1.54 -8.29 3.46
C ASP A 147 -1.19 -9.03 2.16
N ARG A 148 -1.94 -10.12 1.93
CA ARG A 148 -1.83 -11.04 0.79
C ARG A 148 -0.51 -11.83 0.74
N GLY A 149 0.61 -11.18 0.44
CA GLY A 149 1.90 -11.83 0.21
C GLY A 149 2.66 -12.22 1.48
N PRO A 150 3.62 -13.15 1.38
CA PRO A 150 4.33 -13.71 2.52
C PRO A 150 5.61 -12.95 2.90
N GLN A 151 5.90 -11.77 2.32
CA GLN A 151 7.13 -11.01 2.58
C GLN A 151 6.91 -9.52 2.92
N VAL A 152 5.98 -9.24 3.83
CA VAL A 152 5.58 -7.90 4.31
C VAL A 152 6.68 -7.31 5.20
N THR A 153 7.20 -8.10 6.13
CA THR A 153 8.27 -7.69 7.06
C THR A 153 9.50 -7.24 6.29
N GLU A 154 9.88 -7.99 5.25
CA GLU A 154 11.02 -7.71 4.39
C GLU A 154 10.83 -6.44 3.56
N ALA A 155 9.63 -6.25 2.99
CA ALA A 155 9.30 -5.04 2.25
C ALA A 155 9.38 -3.79 3.13
N PHE A 156 8.85 -3.83 4.37
CA PHE A 156 8.95 -2.69 5.29
C PHE A 156 10.40 -2.37 5.66
N TRP A 157 11.21 -3.38 5.96
CA TRP A 157 12.61 -3.16 6.32
C TRP A 157 13.46 -2.62 5.17
N LEU A 158 13.19 -3.06 3.93
CA LEU A 158 13.79 -2.47 2.75
C LEU A 158 13.43 -0.98 2.65
N LEU A 159 12.14 -0.64 2.67
CA LEU A 159 11.68 0.75 2.53
C LEU A 159 12.18 1.65 3.66
N TYR A 160 12.20 1.15 4.89
CA TYR A 160 12.74 1.85 6.05
C TYR A 160 14.24 2.14 5.89
N SER A 161 15.00 1.17 5.36
CA SER A 161 16.44 1.33 5.10
C SER A 161 16.72 2.28 3.94
N LEU A 162 15.98 2.14 2.84
CA LEU A 162 16.09 3.01 1.66
C LEU A 162 15.77 4.46 1.99
N GLN A 163 14.80 4.71 2.88
CA GLN A 163 14.49 6.07 3.32
C GLN A 163 15.69 6.77 3.97
N GLN A 164 16.44 6.06 4.81
CA GLN A 164 17.63 6.60 5.46
C GLN A 164 18.76 6.82 4.46
N GLN A 165 18.99 5.85 3.58
CA GLN A 165 20.06 5.91 2.57
C GLN A 165 19.79 7.00 1.52
N ALA A 166 18.55 7.14 1.06
CA ALA A 166 18.16 8.20 0.14
C ALA A 166 18.39 9.57 0.76
N ALA A 167 17.95 9.78 2.01
CA ALA A 167 18.19 11.04 2.72
C ALA A 167 19.69 11.37 2.84
N ALA A 168 20.53 10.37 3.15
CA ALA A 168 21.98 10.53 3.21
C ALA A 168 22.61 10.86 1.85
N ALA A 169 22.01 10.41 0.74
CA ALA A 169 22.44 10.70 -0.63
C ALA A 169 21.84 12.01 -1.20
N GLY A 170 21.03 12.74 -0.42
CA GLY A 170 20.32 13.95 -0.88
C GLY A 170 19.06 13.67 -1.70
N GLY A 171 18.60 12.42 -1.73
CA GLY A 171 17.31 12.00 -2.29
C GLY A 171 16.25 11.80 -1.21
N ALA A 172 15.15 11.15 -1.57
CA ALA A 172 14.07 10.86 -0.62
C ALA A 172 13.32 9.57 -0.93
N VAL A 173 12.84 8.90 0.11
CA VAL A 173 11.76 7.89 0.00
C VAL A 173 10.56 8.38 0.81
N HIS A 174 9.46 8.64 0.12
CA HIS A 174 8.18 8.95 0.74
C HIS A 174 7.26 7.74 0.70
N PHE A 175 6.55 7.52 1.79
CA PHE A 175 5.56 6.47 1.93
C PHE A 175 4.25 7.13 2.35
N VAL A 176 3.18 6.92 1.58
CA VAL A 176 1.81 7.30 2.00
C VAL A 176 1.06 6.06 2.45
N LEU A 177 0.20 6.21 3.45
CA LEU A 177 -0.59 5.10 4.01
C LEU A 177 -1.69 4.67 3.04
N GLY A 178 -1.81 3.35 2.82
CA GLY A 178 -2.91 2.73 2.11
C GLY A 178 -4.02 2.23 3.03
N ASN A 179 -5.02 1.58 2.45
CA ASN A 179 -6.10 1.04 3.27
C ASN A 179 -5.66 -0.20 4.06
N HIS A 180 -4.72 -0.99 3.55
CA HIS A 180 -4.25 -2.19 4.24
C HIS A 180 -3.37 -1.86 5.46
N GLU A 181 -2.58 -0.79 5.43
CA GLU A 181 -1.89 -0.29 6.64
C GLU A 181 -2.89 0.04 7.75
N THR A 182 -3.94 0.78 7.41
CA THR A 182 -4.98 1.16 8.35
C THR A 182 -5.78 -0.04 8.84
N MET A 183 -6.10 -0.97 7.95
CA MET A 183 -6.85 -2.18 8.29
C MET A 183 -6.12 -3.06 9.29
N VAL A 184 -4.85 -3.34 9.04
CA VAL A 184 -4.04 -4.15 9.96
C VAL A 184 -3.92 -3.48 11.31
N LEU A 185 -3.65 -2.16 11.35
CA LEU A 185 -3.40 -1.46 12.61
C LEU A 185 -4.62 -1.34 13.54
N TYR A 186 -5.85 -1.47 13.02
CA TYR A 186 -7.07 -1.52 13.83
C TYR A 186 -7.75 -2.90 13.90
N ASP A 187 -7.00 -3.97 13.61
CA ASP A 187 -7.41 -5.38 13.73
C ASP A 187 -8.43 -5.90 12.70
N ASP A 188 -8.43 -5.36 11.48
CA ASP A 188 -9.17 -5.92 10.35
C ASP A 188 -8.27 -6.83 9.51
N LEU A 189 -8.22 -8.10 9.90
CA LEU A 189 -7.23 -9.08 9.41
C LEU A 189 -7.74 -9.95 8.25
N ARG A 190 -8.79 -9.54 7.55
CA ARG A 190 -9.46 -10.37 6.53
C ARG A 190 -8.60 -10.70 5.30
N TYR A 191 -7.45 -10.04 5.14
CA TYR A 191 -6.56 -10.19 3.99
C TYR A 191 -5.13 -10.59 4.38
N VAL A 192 -4.88 -10.79 5.68
CA VAL A 192 -3.54 -11.14 6.17
C VAL A 192 -3.11 -12.48 5.59
N ASN A 193 -1.82 -12.59 5.25
CA ASN A 193 -1.27 -13.90 4.92
C ASN A 193 -1.28 -14.80 6.16
N PRO A 194 -1.77 -16.06 6.08
CA PRO A 194 -1.81 -17.01 7.19
C PRO A 194 -0.49 -17.15 7.97
N LYS A 195 0.66 -16.96 7.30
CA LYS A 195 2.01 -16.99 7.91
C LYS A 195 2.08 -16.07 9.12
N TYR A 196 1.59 -14.83 9.01
CA TYR A 196 1.78 -13.85 10.06
C TYR A 196 0.89 -14.06 11.27
N LEU A 197 -0.27 -14.71 11.10
CA LEU A 197 -1.10 -15.09 12.24
C LEU A 197 -0.39 -16.16 13.09
N LYS A 198 0.33 -17.08 12.42
CA LYS A 198 1.19 -18.06 13.10
C LYS A 198 2.40 -17.39 13.73
N SER A 199 3.09 -16.47 13.03
CA SER A 199 4.19 -15.69 13.61
C SER A 199 3.75 -14.94 14.87
N ALA A 200 2.62 -14.23 14.80
CA ALA A 200 2.05 -13.50 15.94
C ALA A 200 1.74 -14.43 17.12
N GLN A 201 1.13 -15.59 16.86
CA GLN A 201 0.86 -16.62 17.87
C GLN A 201 2.14 -17.10 18.56
N LEU A 202 3.19 -17.42 17.78
CA LEU A 202 4.47 -17.88 18.32
C LEU A 202 5.15 -16.80 19.17
N LEU A 203 5.06 -15.54 18.76
CA LEU A 203 5.59 -14.38 19.48
C LEU A 203 4.72 -13.94 20.68
N GLY A 204 3.58 -14.60 20.91
CA GLY A 204 2.68 -14.28 22.02
C GLY A 204 2.00 -12.91 21.89
N ARG A 205 1.81 -12.40 20.67
CA ARG A 205 1.18 -11.11 20.36
C ARG A 205 0.04 -11.29 19.36
N SER A 206 -0.88 -10.33 19.30
CA SER A 206 -1.78 -10.23 18.13
C SER A 206 -1.00 -9.67 16.94
N TYR A 207 -1.47 -9.92 15.71
CA TYR A 207 -0.81 -9.40 14.52
C TYR A 207 -0.70 -7.86 14.50
N PRO A 208 -1.75 -7.08 14.85
CA PRO A 208 -1.61 -5.62 14.98
C PRO A 208 -0.59 -5.19 16.03
N ALA A 209 -0.45 -5.96 17.12
CA ALA A 209 0.50 -5.66 18.20
C ALA A 209 1.97 -5.92 17.83
N LEU A 210 2.24 -6.60 16.70
CA LEU A 210 3.58 -6.63 16.11
C LEU A 210 3.97 -5.27 15.49
N TYR A 211 2.97 -4.44 15.17
CA TYR A 211 3.10 -3.09 14.62
C TYR A 211 2.53 -2.02 15.59
N GLY A 212 2.52 -2.35 16.89
CA GLY A 212 2.09 -1.47 17.97
C GLY A 212 2.98 -0.23 18.11
N ALA A 213 2.56 0.71 18.96
CA ALA A 213 3.34 1.94 19.23
C ALA A 213 4.69 1.66 19.92
N ASP A 214 4.87 0.45 20.46
CA ASP A 214 6.12 -0.07 21.01
C ASP A 214 7.02 -0.74 19.95
N SER A 215 6.61 -0.84 18.69
CA SER A 215 7.43 -1.39 17.60
C SER A 215 8.04 -0.28 16.72
N VAL A 216 9.23 -0.53 16.17
CA VAL A 216 9.93 0.42 15.30
C VAL A 216 9.13 0.71 14.03
N ILE A 217 8.65 -0.34 13.34
CA ILE A 217 7.83 -0.17 12.13
C ILE A 217 6.47 0.47 12.49
N GLY A 218 5.86 0.11 13.61
CA GLY A 218 4.61 0.72 14.06
C GLY A 218 4.72 2.22 14.35
N GLN A 219 5.83 2.68 14.93
CA GLN A 219 6.10 4.12 15.06
C GLN A 219 6.37 4.77 13.71
N TRP A 220 7.17 4.12 12.87
CA TRP A 220 7.45 4.63 11.53
C TRP A 220 6.17 4.83 10.71
N LEU A 221 5.24 3.87 10.72
CA LEU A 221 3.94 3.97 10.04
C LEU A 221 3.10 5.16 10.57
N ARG A 222 3.08 5.40 11.88
CA ARG A 222 2.33 6.51 12.50
C ARG A 222 2.88 7.90 12.15
N THR A 223 4.06 7.99 11.55
CA THR A 223 4.64 9.25 11.07
C THR A 223 4.42 9.48 9.57
N ARG A 224 3.78 8.54 8.86
CA ARG A 224 3.54 8.62 7.42
C ARG A 224 2.26 9.40 7.11
N PRO A 225 2.24 10.24 6.07
CA PRO A 225 1.03 10.93 5.64
C PRO A 225 0.06 9.98 4.92
N VAL A 226 -1.22 10.39 4.83
CA VAL A 226 -2.22 9.74 3.96
C VAL A 226 -2.22 10.35 2.54
N MET A 227 -1.74 11.58 2.41
CA MET A 227 -1.63 12.30 1.14
C MET A 227 -0.33 13.09 1.09
N LEU A 228 0.34 13.09 -0.06
CA LEU A 228 1.65 13.71 -0.29
C LEU A 228 1.60 14.55 -1.57
N GLN A 229 1.99 15.82 -1.49
CA GLN A 229 2.13 16.69 -2.65
C GLN A 229 3.61 16.98 -2.93
N ILE A 230 4.02 16.77 -4.17
CA ILE A 230 5.35 17.13 -4.67
C ILE A 230 5.16 17.99 -5.92
N GLY A 231 5.43 19.30 -5.80
CA GLY A 231 5.11 20.27 -6.84
C GLY A 231 3.62 20.27 -7.19
N ASP A 232 3.30 20.02 -8.46
CA ASP A 232 1.95 20.00 -9.03
C ASP A 232 1.29 18.60 -9.03
N THR A 233 1.91 17.62 -8.36
CA THR A 233 1.45 16.23 -8.33
C THR A 233 1.06 15.82 -6.91
N LEU A 234 -0.16 15.30 -6.74
CA LEU A 234 -0.65 14.69 -5.51
C LEU A 234 -0.52 13.16 -5.59
N PHE A 235 0.04 12.55 -4.56
CA PHE A 235 0.16 11.11 -4.37
C PHE A 235 -0.67 10.69 -3.16
N LEU A 236 -1.49 9.65 -3.34
CA LEU A 236 -2.30 9.04 -2.30
C LEU A 236 -2.67 7.62 -2.73
N HIS A 237 -3.23 6.83 -1.84
CA HIS A 237 -3.51 5.44 -2.16
C HIS A 237 -4.74 5.25 -3.06
N GLY A 238 -5.91 5.76 -2.69
CA GLY A 238 -7.18 5.55 -3.42
C GLY A 238 -7.53 6.68 -4.39
N GLY A 239 -7.92 7.84 -3.84
CA GLY A 239 -8.33 8.98 -4.64
C GLY A 239 -9.16 10.01 -3.85
N ILE A 240 -9.45 11.14 -4.47
CA ILE A 240 -10.22 12.24 -3.87
C ILE A 240 -11.63 12.25 -4.45
N ALA A 241 -12.61 11.87 -3.62
CA ALA A 241 -14.01 12.06 -3.92
C ALA A 241 -14.37 13.57 -3.94
N PRO A 242 -15.34 14.03 -4.76
CA PRO A 242 -15.66 15.46 -4.89
C PRO A 242 -15.96 16.16 -3.56
N GLN A 243 -16.65 15.48 -2.64
CA GLN A 243 -16.96 16.01 -1.32
C GLN A 243 -15.74 16.18 -0.40
N ASN A 244 -14.58 15.63 -0.76
CA ASN A 244 -13.36 15.58 0.06
C ASN A 244 -12.28 16.58 -0.39
N LEU A 245 -12.65 17.58 -1.18
CA LEU A 245 -11.77 18.65 -1.64
C LEU A 245 -11.13 19.44 -0.49
N ASP A 246 -11.89 19.70 0.57
CA ASP A 246 -11.45 20.37 1.80
C ASP A 246 -10.31 19.62 2.51
N LEU A 247 -10.30 18.28 2.43
CA LEU A 247 -9.24 17.47 3.03
C LEU A 247 -7.88 17.70 2.36
N VAL A 248 -7.87 17.96 1.05
CA VAL A 248 -6.65 18.28 0.30
C VAL A 248 -6.24 19.74 0.51
N ARG A 249 -7.21 20.67 0.52
CA ARG A 249 -6.91 22.09 0.83
C ARG A 249 -6.32 22.27 2.23
N GLY A 250 -6.74 21.44 3.18
CA GLY A 250 -6.19 21.35 4.54
C GLY A 250 -5.13 20.25 4.71
N LEU A 251 -4.32 19.95 3.68
CA LEU A 251 -3.44 18.76 3.61
C LEU A 251 -2.69 18.45 4.92
N ASP A 252 -2.02 19.44 5.51
CA ASP A 252 -1.22 19.25 6.73
C ASP A 252 -2.09 18.91 7.94
N ALA A 253 -3.25 19.57 8.08
CA ALA A 253 -4.20 19.29 9.15
C ALA A 253 -4.82 17.89 8.98
N THR A 254 -5.18 17.53 7.74
CA THR A 254 -5.69 16.19 7.41
C THR A 254 -4.66 15.12 7.75
N ASN A 255 -3.41 15.29 7.35
CA ASN A 255 -2.34 14.33 7.64
C ASN A 255 -2.07 14.22 9.14
N THR A 256 -2.02 15.34 9.85
CA THR A 256 -1.83 15.36 11.32
C THR A 256 -2.96 14.58 12.01
N LEU A 257 -4.21 14.82 11.60
CA LEU A 257 -5.37 14.13 12.15
C LEU A 257 -5.35 12.64 11.84
N TYR A 258 -4.99 12.26 10.60
CA TYR A 258 -4.87 10.87 10.21
C TYR A 258 -3.81 10.15 11.04
N GLN A 259 -2.60 10.72 11.13
CA GLN A 259 -1.48 10.18 11.90
C GLN A 259 -1.83 9.96 13.39
N ALA A 260 -2.54 10.91 13.99
CA ALA A 260 -3.03 10.79 15.37
C ALA A 260 -4.08 9.68 15.55
N SER A 261 -4.75 9.29 14.47
CA SER A 261 -5.82 8.28 14.45
C SER A 261 -5.33 6.87 14.11
N VAL A 262 -4.12 6.73 13.54
CA VAL A 262 -3.57 5.44 13.11
C VAL A 262 -3.39 4.50 14.30
N GLY A 263 -4.08 3.36 14.23
CA GLY A 263 -4.07 2.31 15.27
C GLY A 263 -5.08 2.52 16.40
N LEU A 264 -5.93 3.53 16.31
CA LEU A 264 -7.15 3.58 17.12
C LEU A 264 -8.17 2.53 16.61
N PRO A 265 -9.03 1.99 17.49
CA PRO A 265 -10.08 1.05 17.10
C PRO A 265 -10.97 1.57 15.95
N LYS A 266 -11.35 0.64 15.06
CA LYS A 266 -12.15 0.93 13.85
C LYS A 266 -13.48 1.63 14.16
N ASP A 267 -14.17 1.21 15.22
CA ASP A 267 -15.42 1.81 15.66
C ASP A 267 -15.22 3.25 16.15
N GLN A 268 -14.11 3.53 16.85
CA GLN A 268 -13.78 4.88 17.31
C GLN A 268 -13.55 5.85 16.14
N VAL A 269 -12.67 5.50 15.19
CA VAL A 269 -12.32 6.40 14.07
C VAL A 269 -13.47 6.57 13.07
N LYS A 270 -14.42 5.63 13.02
CA LYS A 270 -15.62 5.74 12.18
C LYS A 270 -16.77 6.47 12.86
N ALA A 271 -16.80 6.52 14.20
CA ALA A 271 -17.81 7.26 14.95
C ALA A 271 -17.45 8.73 15.17
N ALA A 272 -16.16 9.06 15.21
CA ALA A 272 -15.69 10.42 15.46
C ALA A 272 -15.93 11.33 14.23
N PRO A 273 -16.65 12.46 14.36
CA PRO A 273 -17.05 13.29 13.22
C PRO A 273 -15.91 13.86 12.38
N ASP A 274 -14.76 14.12 13.01
CA ASP A 274 -13.55 14.66 12.39
C ASP A 274 -12.81 13.64 11.53
N THR A 275 -12.86 12.36 11.89
CA THR A 275 -12.11 11.27 11.26
C THR A 275 -12.97 10.36 10.40
N ALA A 276 -14.29 10.29 10.61
CA ALA A 276 -15.16 9.34 9.92
C ALA A 276 -15.01 9.36 8.38
N ARG A 277 -14.84 10.55 7.77
CA ARG A 277 -14.64 10.72 6.32
C ARG A 277 -13.29 10.17 5.83
N LEU A 278 -12.27 10.15 6.68
CA LEU A 278 -10.94 9.61 6.39
C LEU A 278 -10.90 8.07 6.43
N PHE A 279 -11.90 7.44 7.07
CA PHE A 279 -12.01 5.99 7.22
C PHE A 279 -13.27 5.41 6.55
N ASP A 280 -13.97 6.21 5.74
CA ASP A 280 -15.10 5.73 4.94
C ASP A 280 -14.61 4.75 3.87
N GLY A 281 -15.25 3.58 3.78
CA GLY A 281 -14.83 2.48 2.93
C GLY A 281 -15.13 2.65 1.44
N LYS A 282 -15.59 3.83 1.01
CA LYS A 282 -15.95 4.11 -0.39
C LYS A 282 -15.37 5.43 -0.90
N THR A 283 -15.35 6.45 -0.05
CA THR A 283 -15.10 7.83 -0.48
C THR A 283 -13.85 8.44 0.16
N SER A 284 -13.26 7.78 1.15
CA SER A 284 -12.05 8.27 1.80
C SER A 284 -10.83 8.26 0.86
N PRO A 285 -9.78 9.06 1.16
CA PRO A 285 -8.54 9.10 0.38
C PRO A 285 -7.86 7.75 0.12
N ILE A 286 -8.11 6.76 0.97
CA ILE A 286 -7.52 5.41 0.88
C ILE A 286 -8.45 4.37 0.22
N TRP A 287 -9.70 4.71 -0.13
CA TRP A 287 -10.66 3.74 -0.69
C TRP A 287 -11.33 4.17 -2.00
N PHE A 288 -11.27 5.46 -2.34
CA PHE A 288 -12.02 5.97 -3.48
C PHE A 288 -11.52 5.42 -4.82
N ARG A 289 -12.44 4.90 -5.64
CA ARG A 289 -12.17 4.31 -6.97
C ARG A 289 -12.85 5.04 -8.13
N GLY A 290 -13.46 6.20 -7.86
CA GLY A 290 -14.37 6.85 -8.80
C GLY A 290 -13.74 7.36 -10.09
N TYR A 291 -12.40 7.38 -10.17
CA TYR A 291 -11.66 7.66 -11.41
C TYR A 291 -11.72 6.53 -12.44
N PHE A 292 -12.13 5.33 -12.04
CA PHE A 292 -12.00 4.13 -12.87
C PHE A 292 -13.34 3.47 -13.19
N ASP A 293 -14.37 3.71 -12.39
CA ASP A 293 -15.67 3.03 -12.48
C ASP A 293 -16.82 3.88 -13.06
N GLY A 294 -16.50 5.09 -13.52
CA GLY A 294 -17.46 6.01 -14.14
C GLY A 294 -18.22 6.90 -13.15
N GLN A 295 -17.91 6.86 -11.84
CA GLN A 295 -18.44 7.84 -10.88
C GLN A 295 -17.96 9.28 -11.16
N MET A 296 -16.78 9.44 -11.78
CA MET A 296 -16.27 10.72 -12.25
C MET A 296 -15.94 10.67 -13.75
N ASP A 297 -16.46 11.65 -14.50
CA ASP A 297 -16.04 11.89 -15.87
C ASP A 297 -14.80 12.79 -15.95
N THR A 298 -14.26 12.97 -17.17
CA THR A 298 -13.06 13.78 -17.40
C THR A 298 -13.24 15.25 -17.05
N ASP A 299 -14.44 15.82 -17.21
CA ASP A 299 -14.67 17.24 -16.92
C ASP A 299 -14.74 17.49 -15.40
N GLN A 300 -15.32 16.54 -14.66
CA GLN A 300 -15.31 16.54 -13.20
C GLN A 300 -13.90 16.38 -12.64
N VAL A 301 -13.09 15.48 -13.22
CA VAL A 301 -11.67 15.33 -12.85
C VAL A 301 -10.89 16.60 -13.18
N ASP A 302 -11.08 17.19 -14.36
CA ASP A 302 -10.43 18.44 -14.75
C ASP A 302 -10.78 19.59 -13.80
N THR A 303 -12.05 19.69 -13.39
CA THR A 303 -12.51 20.66 -12.38
C THR A 303 -11.85 20.43 -11.02
N LEU A 304 -11.79 19.18 -10.56
CA LEU A 304 -11.12 18.81 -9.31
C LEU A 304 -9.66 19.26 -9.29
N LEU A 305 -8.91 19.00 -10.37
CA LEU A 305 -7.50 19.38 -10.45
C LEU A 305 -7.31 20.90 -10.50
N LYS A 306 -8.16 21.63 -11.25
CA LYS A 306 -8.15 23.10 -11.28
C LYS A 306 -8.43 23.71 -9.91
N ASP A 307 -9.41 23.16 -9.18
CA ASP A 307 -9.78 23.63 -7.84
C ASP A 307 -8.71 23.39 -6.77
N LEU A 308 -7.74 22.50 -7.06
CA LEU A 308 -6.60 22.16 -6.21
C LEU A 308 -5.27 22.73 -6.72
N ASP A 309 -5.26 23.41 -7.87
CA ASP A 309 -4.05 23.85 -8.57
C ASP A 309 -3.04 22.71 -8.80
N LEU A 310 -3.55 21.55 -9.22
CA LEU A 310 -2.75 20.36 -9.51
C LEU A 310 -2.72 20.08 -11.01
N LYS A 311 -1.59 19.55 -11.48
CA LYS A 311 -1.47 18.99 -12.83
C LYS A 311 -1.93 17.55 -12.88
N ARG A 312 -1.73 16.81 -11.77
CA ARG A 312 -1.99 15.36 -11.75
C ARG A 312 -2.21 14.81 -10.35
N ILE A 313 -3.01 13.75 -10.28
CA ILE A 313 -3.14 12.87 -9.11
C ILE A 313 -2.61 11.47 -9.48
N VAL A 314 -1.81 10.87 -8.61
CA VAL A 314 -1.22 9.54 -8.78
C VAL A 314 -1.73 8.64 -7.66
N VAL A 315 -2.30 7.48 -8.02
CA VAL A 315 -3.00 6.58 -7.09
C VAL A 315 -2.62 5.11 -7.29
N GLY A 316 -2.65 4.34 -6.20
CA GLY A 316 -2.60 2.88 -6.20
C GLY A 316 -4.00 2.28 -6.17
N HIS A 317 -4.21 1.30 -5.27
CA HIS A 317 -5.48 0.73 -4.80
C HIS A 317 -6.31 -0.07 -5.82
N THR A 318 -6.51 0.52 -7.00
CA THR A 318 -7.27 -0.08 -8.09
C THR A 318 -6.29 -0.73 -9.06
N SER A 319 -6.18 -2.05 -8.93
CA SER A 319 -5.21 -2.82 -9.71
C SER A 319 -5.50 -2.76 -11.20
N MET A 320 -4.44 -2.46 -11.94
CA MET A 320 -4.42 -2.40 -13.39
C MET A 320 -3.44 -3.45 -13.92
N PRO A 321 -3.58 -3.91 -15.17
CA PRO A 321 -2.56 -4.73 -15.82
C PRO A 321 -1.22 -4.00 -15.96
N HIS A 322 -1.27 -2.67 -16.04
CA HIS A 322 -0.11 -1.81 -16.20
C HIS A 322 -0.29 -0.47 -15.52
N VAL A 323 0.82 0.23 -15.24
CA VAL A 323 0.80 1.67 -14.95
C VAL A 323 0.16 2.40 -16.14
N SER A 324 -0.92 3.12 -15.86
CA SER A 324 -1.86 3.60 -16.87
C SER A 324 -2.29 5.04 -16.62
N SER A 325 -2.45 5.78 -17.70
CA SER A 325 -2.96 7.15 -17.73
C SER A 325 -4.45 7.15 -17.98
N PHE A 326 -5.20 7.88 -17.14
CA PHE A 326 -6.63 8.10 -17.24
C PHE A 326 -6.93 9.59 -17.38
N HIS A 327 -8.11 9.93 -17.91
CA HIS A 327 -8.59 11.31 -18.06
C HIS A 327 -7.56 12.24 -18.71
N GLY A 328 -6.91 11.79 -19.79
CA GLY A 328 -5.91 12.60 -20.51
C GLY A 328 -4.64 12.91 -19.71
N GLY A 329 -4.20 12.01 -18.82
CA GLY A 329 -2.97 12.16 -18.03
C GLY A 329 -3.14 12.88 -16.69
N ARG A 330 -4.37 13.24 -16.34
CA ARG A 330 -4.71 13.89 -15.07
C ARG A 330 -4.70 12.91 -13.90
N ILE A 331 -5.03 11.65 -14.15
CA ILE A 331 -4.95 10.56 -13.16
C ILE A 331 -3.97 9.52 -13.69
N ILE A 332 -3.03 9.07 -12.85
CA ILE A 332 -2.18 7.91 -13.14
C ILE A 332 -2.43 6.84 -12.09
N ALA A 333 -2.85 5.65 -12.54
CA ALA A 333 -2.93 4.46 -11.72
C ALA A 333 -1.56 3.75 -11.73
N ILE A 334 -1.01 3.48 -10.56
CA ILE A 334 0.31 2.85 -10.36
C ILE A 334 0.26 1.52 -9.63
N ASP A 335 -0.92 1.04 -9.23
CA ASP A 335 -1.09 -0.37 -8.87
C ASP A 335 -1.10 -1.21 -10.15
N SER A 336 0.05 -1.81 -10.47
CA SER A 336 0.23 -2.69 -11.63
C SER A 336 0.03 -4.17 -11.29
N SER A 337 -0.79 -4.48 -10.28
CA SER A 337 -1.09 -5.85 -9.83
C SER A 337 0.10 -6.64 -9.26
N ILE A 338 1.07 -5.95 -8.65
CA ILE A 338 2.25 -6.56 -8.00
C ILE A 338 1.83 -7.68 -7.04
N LYS A 339 0.72 -7.46 -6.31
CA LYS A 339 0.06 -8.42 -5.41
C LYS A 339 -0.04 -9.86 -5.92
N ASN A 340 -0.18 -10.06 -7.24
CA ASN A 340 -0.33 -11.39 -7.83
C ASN A 340 1.00 -12.17 -7.90
N GLY A 341 2.14 -11.50 -7.69
CA GLY A 341 3.48 -12.12 -7.68
C GLY A 341 4.04 -12.44 -9.06
N GLU A 342 3.36 -12.03 -10.14
CA GLU A 342 3.73 -12.38 -11.51
C GLU A 342 4.42 -11.23 -12.26
N ASN A 343 3.88 -10.01 -12.17
CA ASN A 343 4.37 -8.84 -12.89
C ASN A 343 4.32 -7.57 -12.01
N GLY A 344 5.11 -6.56 -12.38
CA GLY A 344 5.16 -5.27 -11.68
C GLY A 344 5.78 -4.18 -12.55
N GLU A 345 5.36 -2.95 -12.33
CA GLU A 345 5.82 -1.78 -13.07
C GLU A 345 6.02 -0.58 -12.13
N LEU A 346 6.94 0.32 -12.49
CA LEU A 346 7.18 1.58 -11.79
C LEU A 346 6.71 2.74 -12.66
N LEU A 347 6.16 3.78 -12.05
CA LEU A 347 5.99 5.08 -12.69
C LEU A 347 7.28 5.89 -12.61
N PHE A 348 7.63 6.59 -13.70
CA PHE A 348 8.67 7.62 -13.74
C PHE A 348 8.05 8.95 -14.13
N ILE A 349 8.38 10.00 -13.38
CA ILE A 349 8.10 11.39 -13.70
C ILE A 349 9.47 12.10 -13.75
N GLU A 350 9.91 12.45 -14.95
CA GLU A 350 11.23 13.03 -15.21
C GLU A 350 11.04 14.30 -16.05
N ASP A 351 11.37 15.47 -15.47
CA ASP A 351 11.18 16.79 -16.10
C ASP A 351 9.77 17.00 -16.70
N GLY A 352 8.75 16.45 -16.01
CA GLY A 352 7.35 16.52 -16.42
C GLY A 352 6.92 15.49 -17.47
N ALA A 353 7.84 14.75 -18.07
CA ALA A 353 7.53 13.58 -18.90
C ALA A 353 7.21 12.37 -18.02
N VAL A 354 6.30 11.52 -18.49
CA VAL A 354 5.89 10.31 -17.78
C VAL A 354 6.17 9.05 -18.59
N SER A 355 6.66 8.01 -17.93
CA SER A 355 6.88 6.70 -18.52
C SER A 355 6.73 5.61 -17.46
N ARG A 356 6.65 4.35 -17.90
CA ARG A 356 6.64 3.20 -17.00
C ARG A 356 7.86 2.32 -17.21
N GLY A 357 8.41 1.81 -16.12
CA GLY A 357 9.50 0.86 -16.10
C GLY A 357 9.01 -0.57 -15.93
N LEU A 358 9.45 -1.48 -16.78
CA LEU A 358 9.06 -2.89 -16.78
C LEU A 358 10.08 -3.78 -16.05
N LEU A 359 9.73 -5.04 -15.74
CA LEU A 359 10.62 -5.98 -15.05
C LEU A 359 11.91 -6.32 -15.77
N ASP A 360 11.99 -6.09 -17.09
CA ASP A 360 13.20 -6.33 -17.89
C ASP A 360 14.16 -5.12 -17.92
N GLY A 361 13.82 -4.04 -17.20
CA GLY A 361 14.61 -2.80 -17.17
C GLY A 361 14.28 -1.82 -18.29
N SER A 362 13.36 -2.16 -19.20
CA SER A 362 12.94 -1.24 -20.27
C SER A 362 12.01 -0.13 -19.76
N ARG A 363 12.01 0.99 -20.51
CA ARG A 363 11.13 2.15 -20.32
C ARG A 363 10.20 2.29 -21.52
N VAL A 364 8.91 2.38 -21.26
CA VAL A 364 7.89 2.57 -22.30
C VAL A 364 6.89 3.65 -21.89
N PRO A 365 6.12 4.25 -22.83
CA PRO A 365 5.02 5.15 -22.47
C PRO A 365 3.99 4.47 -21.56
N LEU A 366 3.25 5.28 -20.81
CA LEU A 366 2.12 4.78 -20.01
C LEU A 366 1.08 4.11 -20.93
N ALA A 367 0.40 3.08 -20.43
CA ALA A 367 -0.78 2.58 -21.13
C ALA A 367 -1.91 3.61 -21.04
N GLU A 368 -2.80 3.55 -22.02
CA GLU A 368 -4.11 4.19 -21.91
C GLU A 368 -5.01 3.34 -21.01
N GLY A 369 -5.51 3.96 -19.95
CA GLY A 369 -6.44 3.33 -19.01
C GLY A 369 -7.78 3.02 -19.67
N LYS A 370 -8.35 1.86 -19.34
CA LYS A 370 -9.70 1.48 -19.75
C LYS A 370 -10.64 1.65 -18.56
N MET A 371 -11.75 2.35 -18.78
CA MET A 371 -12.79 2.51 -17.77
C MET A 371 -13.51 1.18 -17.53
N GLY A 372 -13.91 0.94 -16.29
CA GLY A 372 -14.49 -0.30 -15.81
C GLY A 372 -13.57 -1.00 -14.82
N LEU A 373 -14.13 -1.49 -13.72
CA LEU A 373 -13.43 -2.36 -12.79
C LEU A 373 -13.53 -3.79 -13.31
N GLU A 374 -12.42 -4.35 -13.75
CA GLU A 374 -12.26 -5.79 -13.91
C GLU A 374 -11.71 -6.30 -12.56
N ASP A 375 -12.62 -6.57 -11.61
CA ASP A 375 -12.27 -7.10 -10.27
C ASP A 375 -11.64 -8.50 -10.32
#